data_AF-A0A520V8U8-F1
#
_entry.id   AF-A0A520V8U8-F1
#
_cell.length_a   1.000
_cell.length_b   1.000
_cell.length_c   1.000
_cell.angle_alpha   90.00
_cell.angle_beta   90.00
_cell.angle_gamma   90.00
#
_symmetry.space_group_name_H-M   'P 1'
#
loop_
_entity.id
_entity.type
_entity.pdbx_description
1 polymer ?
#
loop_
_entity_poly.entity_id
_entity_poly.type
_entity_poly.pdbx_seq_one_letter_code
_entity_poly.pdbx_strand_id
1 'polypeptide(L)'
;MQNKFLGTILFFVLFTASAFSLSVDSKIPSYKKVSGVSGQISSVGSDTMNNMMALWCEGFTKVYPSVKCQIEGKGSGTAPPALISGTSNIGPMSRAMKEKELKKFVDAFGYKPVRIKTSVDALAVFVNKDNPVECMSIKQVDAVFSKKRKCGGPEDIVVWGQLGAKGNLRYKPVSVYGRNSASGTYGYFKKKALCKGDYKDSVKEQPGSSAVVQGIANDISAIGYSG
;
A
#
# COMPACT_ATOMS: atom_id res chain seq x y z
N MET A 1 66.15 -21.02 -20.13
CA MET A 1 65.77 -20.05 -19.08
C MET A 1 64.25 -19.95 -19.06
N GLN A 2 63.66 -19.89 -17.87
CA GLN A 2 62.28 -20.29 -17.51
C GLN A 2 61.14 -19.54 -18.21
N ASN A 3 60.13 -20.29 -18.69
CA ASN A 3 58.79 -19.79 -18.99
C ASN A 3 58.00 -19.65 -17.67
N LYS A 4 57.60 -18.43 -17.30
CA LYS A 4 56.70 -18.17 -16.18
C LYS A 4 55.25 -18.19 -16.67
N PHE A 5 54.51 -19.24 -16.33
CA PHE A 5 53.05 -19.26 -16.41
C PHE A 5 52.49 -18.45 -15.23
N LEU A 6 51.86 -17.31 -15.52
CA LEU A 6 51.17 -16.50 -14.53
C LEU A 6 49.72 -17.02 -14.44
N GLY A 7 49.44 -17.84 -13.43
CA GLY A 7 48.09 -18.34 -13.16
C GLY A 7 47.27 -17.27 -12.44
N THR A 8 46.29 -16.69 -13.11
CA THR A 8 45.31 -15.77 -12.51
C THR A 8 44.26 -16.60 -11.75
N ILE A 9 44.32 -16.58 -10.42
CA ILE A 9 43.29 -17.17 -9.55
C ILE A 9 42.10 -16.20 -9.51
N LEU A 10 40.98 -16.59 -10.12
CA LEU A 10 39.72 -15.84 -10.06
C LEU A 10 39.02 -16.16 -8.72
N PHE A 11 39.06 -15.22 -7.77
CA PHE A 11 38.29 -15.34 -6.52
C PHE A 11 36.81 -15.07 -6.80
N PHE A 12 35.99 -16.13 -6.81
CA PHE A 12 34.53 -16.00 -6.78
C PHE A 12 34.10 -15.62 -5.36
N VAL A 13 33.77 -14.34 -5.14
CA VAL A 13 33.10 -13.90 -3.91
C VAL A 13 31.63 -14.28 -4.02
N LEU A 14 31.27 -15.41 -3.40
CA LEU A 14 29.88 -15.78 -3.16
C LEU A 14 29.26 -14.79 -2.16
N PHE A 15 28.53 -13.81 -2.68
CA PHE A 15 27.60 -13.01 -1.88
C PHE A 15 26.46 -13.93 -1.43
N THR A 16 26.56 -14.48 -0.22
CA THR A 16 25.42 -15.11 0.44
C THR A 16 24.43 -14.03 0.81
N ALA A 17 23.40 -13.87 0.00
CA ALA A 17 22.24 -13.05 0.36
C ALA A 17 21.65 -13.63 1.65
N SER A 18 21.86 -12.95 2.77
CA SER A 18 21.19 -13.29 4.02
C SER A 18 19.71 -13.03 3.82
N ALA A 19 18.94 -14.10 3.60
CA ALA A 19 17.50 -14.03 3.60
C ALA A 19 17.07 -13.56 5.00
N PHE A 20 16.51 -12.36 5.08
CA PHE A 20 15.84 -11.89 6.29
C PHE A 20 14.77 -12.93 6.65
N SER A 21 15.03 -13.74 7.68
CA SER A 21 14.02 -14.65 8.22
C SER A 21 12.99 -13.78 8.95
N LEU A 22 11.89 -13.49 8.26
CA LEU A 22 10.72 -12.89 8.89
C LEU A 22 10.20 -13.89 9.94
N SER A 23 10.36 -13.54 11.22
CA SER A 23 9.75 -14.29 12.30
C SER A 23 8.23 -14.10 12.25
N VAL A 24 7.51 -15.16 11.89
CA VAL A 24 6.05 -15.23 11.98
C VAL A 24 5.62 -16.03 13.20
N ASP A 25 4.35 -15.96 13.60
CA ASP A 25 3.83 -16.78 14.70
C ASP A 25 4.04 -18.27 14.40
N SER A 26 4.78 -18.95 15.29
CA SER A 26 5.06 -20.39 15.24
C SER A 26 3.81 -21.28 15.13
N LYS A 27 2.63 -20.76 15.50
CA LYS A 27 1.35 -21.48 15.41
C LYS A 27 0.76 -21.50 14.00
N ILE A 28 1.30 -20.71 13.06
CA ILE A 28 0.84 -20.72 11.67
C ILE A 28 1.29 -22.04 11.03
N PRO A 29 0.36 -22.90 10.57
CA PRO A 29 0.73 -24.19 10.01
C PRO A 29 1.46 -24.02 8.68
N SER A 30 2.46 -24.86 8.45
CA SER A 30 3.09 -24.97 7.14
C SER A 30 2.06 -25.45 6.11
N TYR A 31 2.08 -24.84 4.92
CA TYR A 31 1.18 -25.21 3.84
C TYR A 31 1.49 -26.63 3.35
N LYS A 32 0.45 -27.48 3.25
CA LYS A 32 0.55 -28.83 2.70
C LYS A 32 -0.05 -28.86 1.29
N LYS A 33 0.74 -29.31 0.32
CA LYS A 33 0.30 -29.48 -1.06
C LYS A 33 -0.81 -30.54 -1.13
N VAL A 34 -1.82 -30.30 -1.97
CA VAL A 34 -2.89 -31.25 -2.29
C VAL A 34 -2.92 -31.55 -3.79
N SER A 35 -3.61 -32.60 -4.23
CA SER A 35 -3.74 -32.95 -5.65
C SER A 35 -4.87 -32.17 -6.35
N GLY A 36 -4.83 -32.12 -7.68
CA GLY A 36 -5.95 -31.62 -8.50
C GLY A 36 -6.07 -30.10 -8.65
N VAL A 37 -5.09 -29.33 -8.18
CA VAL A 37 -5.12 -27.86 -8.29
C VAL A 37 -4.54 -27.41 -9.64
N SER A 38 -5.35 -26.77 -10.46
CA SER A 38 -4.98 -26.21 -11.77
C SER A 38 -5.96 -25.09 -12.18
N GLY A 39 -5.66 -24.37 -13.26
CA GLY A 39 -6.57 -23.37 -13.85
C GLY A 39 -6.09 -21.93 -13.68
N GLN A 40 -7.01 -20.97 -13.76
CA GLN A 40 -6.73 -19.54 -13.70
C GLN A 40 -7.23 -18.93 -12.40
N ILE A 41 -6.39 -18.11 -11.76
CA ILE A 41 -6.74 -17.22 -10.66
C ILE A 41 -6.67 -15.79 -11.19
N SER A 42 -7.78 -15.05 -11.12
CA SER A 42 -7.83 -13.62 -11.40
C SER A 42 -8.08 -12.81 -10.12
N SER A 43 -7.23 -11.82 -9.88
CA SER A 43 -7.28 -10.95 -8.70
C SER A 43 -7.39 -9.49 -9.12
N VAL A 44 -8.46 -8.81 -8.73
CA VAL A 44 -8.68 -7.39 -9.03
C VAL A 44 -8.98 -6.62 -7.74
N GLY A 45 -8.20 -5.59 -7.43
CA GLY A 45 -8.47 -4.77 -6.26
C GLY A 45 -7.31 -3.91 -5.76
N SER A 46 -7.00 -4.06 -4.48
CA SER A 46 -6.11 -3.16 -3.72
C SER A 46 -4.70 -3.07 -4.28
N ASP A 47 -4.29 -1.86 -4.63
CA ASP A 47 -2.89 -1.51 -4.92
C ASP A 47 -1.95 -1.77 -3.73
N THR A 48 -2.39 -1.48 -2.49
CA THR A 48 -1.60 -1.76 -1.26
C THR A 48 -1.22 -3.24 -1.14
N MET A 49 -2.06 -4.13 -1.67
CA MET A 49 -1.82 -5.58 -1.61
C MET A 49 -1.20 -6.13 -2.91
N ASN A 50 -0.88 -5.29 -3.89
CA ASN A 50 -0.50 -5.73 -5.23
C ASN A 50 0.77 -6.59 -5.22
N ASN A 51 1.82 -6.13 -4.53
CA ASN A 51 3.07 -6.87 -4.40
C ASN A 51 2.88 -8.16 -3.57
N MET A 52 2.06 -8.11 -2.52
CA MET A 52 1.75 -9.29 -1.71
C MET A 52 1.01 -10.36 -2.51
N MET A 53 0.02 -9.96 -3.33
CA MET A 53 -0.66 -10.87 -4.24
C MET A 53 0.29 -11.44 -5.29
N ALA A 54 1.22 -10.63 -5.82
CA ALA A 54 2.22 -11.09 -6.78
C ALA A 54 3.14 -12.16 -6.17
N LEU A 55 3.66 -11.91 -4.97
CA LEU A 55 4.50 -12.87 -4.24
C LEU A 55 3.73 -14.13 -3.84
N TRP A 56 2.47 -14.01 -3.43
CA TRP A 56 1.63 -15.19 -3.16
C TRP A 56 1.36 -15.99 -4.41
N CYS A 57 1.10 -15.35 -5.55
CA CYS A 57 0.92 -16.04 -6.82
C CYS A 57 2.21 -16.73 -7.27
N GLU A 58 3.36 -16.07 -7.17
CA GLU A 58 4.67 -16.67 -7.45
C GLU A 58 4.91 -17.91 -6.56
N GLY A 59 4.71 -17.78 -5.24
CA GLY A 59 4.83 -18.90 -4.30
C GLY A 59 3.84 -20.03 -4.60
N PHE A 60 2.59 -19.71 -4.90
CA PHE A 60 1.54 -20.70 -5.17
C PHE A 60 1.78 -21.45 -6.49
N THR A 61 2.23 -20.75 -7.53
CA THR A 61 2.56 -21.34 -8.84
C THR A 61 3.82 -22.20 -8.80
N LYS A 62 4.77 -21.92 -7.90
CA LYS A 62 5.88 -22.85 -7.59
C LYS A 62 5.37 -24.17 -7.01
N VAL A 63 4.35 -24.14 -6.16
CA VAL A 63 3.73 -25.35 -5.59
C VAL A 63 2.83 -26.05 -6.62
N TYR A 64 2.12 -25.28 -7.45
CA TYR A 64 1.17 -25.71 -8.47
C TYR A 64 1.46 -25.10 -9.85
N PRO A 65 2.36 -25.69 -10.65
CA PRO A 65 2.78 -25.13 -11.95
C PRO A 65 1.66 -25.02 -12.99
N SER A 66 0.58 -25.80 -12.84
CA SER A 66 -0.60 -25.78 -13.71
C SER A 66 -1.58 -24.63 -13.39
N VAL A 67 -1.29 -23.82 -12.39
CA VAL A 67 -2.07 -22.62 -12.06
C VAL A 67 -1.46 -21.42 -12.79
N LYS A 68 -2.33 -20.55 -13.31
CA LYS A 68 -1.98 -19.24 -13.86
C LYS A 68 -2.60 -18.16 -13.01
N CYS A 69 -1.86 -17.08 -12.78
CA CYS A 69 -2.30 -15.94 -11.99
C CYS A 69 -2.35 -14.68 -12.85
N GLN A 70 -3.40 -13.89 -12.69
CA GLN A 70 -3.52 -12.54 -13.23
C GLN A 70 -3.89 -11.59 -12.10
N ILE A 71 -3.14 -10.50 -11.95
CA ILE A 71 -3.29 -9.57 -10.83
C ILE A 71 -3.42 -8.15 -11.39
N GLU A 72 -4.45 -7.44 -10.93
CA GLU A 72 -4.69 -6.03 -11.21
C GLU A 72 -4.94 -5.25 -9.90
N GLY A 73 -3.96 -4.45 -9.49
CA GLY A 73 -4.02 -3.62 -8.30
C GLY A 73 -4.38 -2.15 -8.58
N LYS A 74 -5.59 -1.86 -9.07
CA LYS A 74 -6.02 -0.47 -9.38
C LYS A 74 -6.72 0.28 -8.22
N GLY A 75 -6.94 -0.38 -7.08
CA GLY A 75 -7.57 0.18 -5.90
C GLY A 75 -8.71 -0.69 -5.38
N SER A 76 -8.96 -0.69 -4.06
CA SER A 76 -9.97 -1.56 -3.44
C SER A 76 -11.40 -1.32 -3.96
N GLY A 77 -11.69 -0.15 -4.52
CA GLY A 77 -12.99 0.15 -5.13
C GLY A 77 -13.30 -0.65 -6.40
N THR A 78 -12.29 -1.24 -7.05
CA THR A 78 -12.48 -2.06 -8.25
C THR A 78 -12.83 -3.52 -7.94
N ALA A 79 -12.57 -3.98 -6.71
CA ALA A 79 -12.81 -5.37 -6.31
C ALA A 79 -14.30 -5.74 -6.29
N PRO A 80 -15.22 -4.98 -5.68
CA PRO A 80 -16.64 -5.34 -5.66
C PRO A 80 -17.26 -5.53 -7.05
N PRO A 81 -17.11 -4.61 -8.03
CA PRO A 81 -17.69 -4.83 -9.35
C PRO A 81 -17.05 -6.02 -10.08
N ALA A 82 -15.73 -6.24 -9.95
CA ALA A 82 -15.06 -7.37 -10.59
C ALA A 82 -15.49 -8.75 -10.03
N LEU A 83 -15.74 -8.82 -8.71
CA LEU A 83 -16.34 -9.99 -8.07
C LEU A 83 -17.77 -10.23 -8.56
N ILE A 84 -18.57 -9.16 -8.68
CA ILE A 84 -19.96 -9.23 -9.15
C ILE A 84 -20.05 -9.68 -10.61
N SER A 85 -19.18 -9.18 -11.49
CA SER A 85 -19.16 -9.57 -12.89
C SER A 85 -18.48 -10.92 -13.15
N GLY A 86 -17.93 -11.57 -12.13
CA GLY A 86 -17.22 -12.84 -12.27
C GLY A 86 -15.87 -12.73 -13.01
N THR A 87 -15.37 -11.52 -13.25
CA THR A 87 -14.07 -11.29 -13.91
C THR A 87 -12.90 -11.47 -12.96
N SER A 88 -13.17 -11.49 -11.65
CA SER A 88 -12.19 -11.76 -10.61
C SER A 88 -12.65 -12.88 -9.66
N ASN A 89 -11.76 -13.81 -9.34
CA ASN A 89 -11.98 -14.80 -8.28
C ASN A 89 -11.72 -14.20 -6.88
N ILE A 90 -10.74 -13.30 -6.77
CA ILE A 90 -10.26 -12.74 -5.49
C ILE A 90 -10.27 -11.22 -5.57
N GLY A 91 -10.89 -10.57 -4.59
CA GLY A 91 -10.93 -9.11 -4.50
C GLY A 91 -10.14 -8.57 -3.30
N PRO A 92 -8.81 -8.36 -3.39
CA PRO A 92 -8.03 -7.78 -2.30
C PRO A 92 -8.54 -6.36 -1.97
N MET A 93 -8.73 -6.05 -0.70
CA MET A 93 -9.21 -4.74 -0.26
C MET A 93 -8.51 -4.29 1.03
N SER A 94 -7.94 -3.08 1.05
CA SER A 94 -7.35 -2.45 2.26
C SER A 94 -8.40 -1.71 3.10
N ARG A 95 -9.68 -1.99 2.87
CA ARG A 95 -10.82 -1.53 3.65
C ARG A 95 -11.95 -2.55 3.54
N ALA A 96 -12.90 -2.51 4.47
CA ALA A 96 -14.15 -3.25 4.28
C ALA A 96 -14.92 -2.74 3.04
N MET A 97 -15.73 -3.62 2.44
CA MET A 97 -16.77 -3.20 1.49
C MET A 97 -17.70 -2.19 2.17
N LYS A 98 -18.06 -1.15 1.41
CA LYS A 98 -19.12 -0.20 1.78
C LYS A 98 -20.47 -0.92 1.75
N GLU A 99 -21.45 -0.40 2.48
CA GLU A 99 -22.81 -0.97 2.50
C GLU A 99 -23.42 -1.08 1.09
N LYS A 100 -23.23 -0.06 0.24
CA LYS A 100 -23.67 -0.08 -1.16
C LYS A 100 -22.97 -1.15 -2.01
N GLU A 101 -21.68 -1.41 -1.75
CA GLU A 101 -20.91 -2.46 -2.45
C GLU A 101 -21.40 -3.85 -2.02
N LEU A 102 -21.60 -4.05 -0.71
CA LEU A 102 -22.12 -5.28 -0.15
C LEU A 102 -23.54 -5.58 -0.64
N LYS A 103 -24.42 -4.57 -0.65
CA LYS A 103 -25.80 -4.71 -1.14
C LYS A 103 -25.81 -5.17 -2.59
N LYS A 104 -25.03 -4.54 -3.47
CA LYS A 104 -24.95 -4.94 -4.89
C LYS A 104 -24.49 -6.40 -5.06
N PHE A 105 -23.56 -6.86 -4.24
CA PHE A 105 -23.13 -8.26 -4.26
C PHE A 105 -24.25 -9.21 -3.81
N VAL A 106 -24.91 -8.90 -2.69
CA VAL A 106 -26.03 -9.71 -2.17
C VAL A 106 -27.19 -9.74 -3.17
N ASP A 107 -27.51 -8.60 -3.80
CA ASP A 107 -28.57 -8.54 -4.80
C ASP A 107 -28.25 -9.42 -6.03
N ALA A 108 -26.97 -9.60 -6.37
CA ALA A 108 -26.53 -10.43 -7.50
C ALA A 108 -26.50 -11.95 -7.19
N PHE A 109 -26.15 -12.33 -5.96
CA PHE A 109 -25.88 -13.74 -5.62
C PHE A 109 -26.77 -14.32 -4.52
N GLY A 110 -27.54 -13.51 -3.80
CA GLY A 110 -28.38 -13.93 -2.67
C GLY A 110 -27.63 -14.17 -1.35
N TYR A 111 -26.31 -13.94 -1.30
CA TYR A 111 -25.50 -14.14 -0.09
C TYR A 111 -24.36 -13.11 0.01
N LYS A 112 -23.71 -13.04 1.19
CA LYS A 112 -22.58 -12.10 1.43
C LYS A 112 -21.26 -12.68 0.92
N PRO A 113 -20.34 -11.84 0.38
CA PRO A 113 -19.02 -12.31 -0.01
C PRO A 113 -18.22 -12.77 1.22
N VAL A 114 -17.40 -13.80 1.05
CA VAL A 114 -16.52 -14.31 2.11
C VAL A 114 -15.37 -13.32 2.33
N ARG A 115 -15.17 -12.93 3.59
CA ARG A 115 -14.09 -12.01 3.97
C ARG A 115 -12.97 -12.79 4.65
N ILE A 116 -11.79 -12.77 4.05
CA ILE A 116 -10.58 -13.37 4.60
C ILE A 116 -9.64 -12.24 5.05
N LYS A 117 -9.27 -12.23 6.33
CA LYS A 117 -8.24 -11.31 6.85
C LYS A 117 -6.88 -11.97 6.64
N THR A 118 -5.99 -11.31 5.92
CA THR A 118 -4.71 -11.91 5.50
C THR A 118 -3.48 -11.18 6.02
N SER A 119 -3.58 -9.88 6.28
CA SER A 119 -2.48 -9.05 6.74
C SER A 119 -2.96 -7.93 7.66
N VAL A 120 -2.00 -7.36 8.39
CA VAL A 120 -2.17 -6.12 9.16
C VAL A 120 -1.37 -5.04 8.45
N ASP A 121 -1.97 -3.86 8.32
CA ASP A 121 -1.37 -2.68 7.71
C ASP A 121 -1.30 -1.57 8.76
N ALA A 122 -0.11 -0.98 8.90
CA ALA A 122 0.12 0.21 9.67
C ALA A 122 0.18 1.40 8.71
N LEU A 123 -0.99 1.86 8.26
CA LEU A 123 -1.11 3.03 7.38
C LEU A 123 -0.33 4.19 8.00
N ALA A 124 0.70 4.63 7.29
CA ALA A 124 1.65 5.63 7.76
C ALA A 124 1.47 6.97 7.04
N VAL A 125 1.79 8.03 7.77
CA VAL A 125 2.05 9.35 7.20
C VAL A 125 3.57 9.44 7.01
N PHE A 126 3.97 9.66 5.77
CA PHE A 126 5.36 9.72 5.35
C PHE A 126 5.77 11.17 5.11
N VAL A 127 6.99 11.50 5.50
CA VAL A 127 7.69 12.73 5.15
C VAL A 127 9.03 12.36 4.51
N ASN A 128 9.69 13.31 3.87
CA ASN A 128 11.03 13.10 3.35
C ASN A 128 12.00 12.72 4.48
N LYS A 129 12.99 11.86 4.20
CA LYS A 129 13.98 11.42 5.19
C LYS A 129 14.76 12.56 5.86
N ASP A 130 14.89 13.71 5.19
CA ASP A 130 15.60 14.89 5.69
C ASP A 130 14.66 15.91 6.35
N ASN A 131 13.37 15.58 6.51
CA ASN A 131 12.40 16.40 7.22
C ASN A 131 12.53 16.15 8.74
N PRO A 132 12.77 17.20 9.56
CA PRO A 132 13.03 17.06 10.99
C PRO A 132 11.76 16.92 11.85
N VAL A 133 10.55 16.90 11.28
CA VAL A 133 9.32 16.74 12.06
C VAL A 133 9.20 15.30 12.53
N GLU A 134 9.28 15.09 13.85
CA GLU A 134 9.28 13.76 14.47
C GLU A 134 7.88 13.17 14.64
N CYS A 135 6.88 14.01 14.94
CA CYS A 135 5.53 13.54 15.21
C CYS A 135 4.45 14.57 14.83
N MET A 136 3.24 14.06 14.62
CA MET A 136 2.06 14.87 14.35
C MET A 136 0.86 14.28 15.08
N SER A 137 0.06 15.16 15.68
CA SER A 137 -1.27 14.77 16.16
C SER A 137 -2.23 14.53 14.99
N ILE A 138 -3.28 13.73 15.22
CA ILE A 138 -4.33 13.53 14.21
C ILE A 138 -5.00 14.86 13.80
N LYS A 139 -5.09 15.83 14.71
CA LYS A 139 -5.60 17.17 14.39
C LYS A 139 -4.71 17.92 13.39
N GLN A 140 -3.38 17.79 13.53
CA GLN A 140 -2.43 18.37 12.59
C GLN A 140 -2.46 17.64 11.24
N VAL A 141 -2.56 16.30 11.25
CA VAL A 141 -2.74 15.52 10.02
C VAL A 141 -4.00 15.98 9.29
N ASP A 142 -5.13 16.06 9.98
CA ASP A 142 -6.37 16.58 9.41
C ASP A 142 -6.21 18.01 8.86
N ALA A 143 -5.48 18.88 9.55
CA ALA A 143 -5.22 20.26 9.11
C ALA A 143 -4.29 20.38 7.89
N VAL A 144 -3.38 19.42 7.68
CA VAL A 144 -2.57 19.34 6.46
C VAL A 144 -3.39 18.86 5.28
N PHE A 145 -4.18 17.79 5.47
CA PHE A 145 -4.79 17.05 4.37
C PHE A 145 -6.22 17.49 4.03
N SER A 146 -6.99 18.09 4.95
CA SER A 146 -8.41 18.40 4.74
C SER A 146 -8.72 19.87 4.53
N LYS A 147 -9.86 20.14 3.87
CA LYS A 147 -10.40 21.49 3.67
C LYS A 147 -10.96 22.11 4.95
N LYS A 148 -11.64 21.30 5.76
CA LYS A 148 -12.57 21.76 6.80
C LYS A 148 -12.17 21.38 8.23
N ARG A 149 -11.07 20.64 8.40
CA ARG A 149 -10.52 20.31 9.72
C ARG A 149 -11.54 19.71 10.67
N LYS A 150 -12.27 18.68 10.21
CA LYS A 150 -13.38 18.08 10.98
C LYS A 150 -12.95 17.42 12.29
N CYS A 151 -11.65 17.13 12.46
CA CYS A 151 -11.08 16.65 13.71
C CYS A 151 -10.80 17.79 14.72
N GLY A 152 -11.11 19.06 14.37
CA GLY A 152 -10.95 20.21 15.25
C GLY A 152 -9.54 20.80 15.26
N GLY A 153 -8.82 20.69 14.13
CA GLY A 153 -7.54 21.37 13.94
C GLY A 153 -7.71 22.90 13.97
N PRO A 154 -6.83 23.65 14.66
CA PRO A 154 -7.07 25.06 14.97
C PRO A 154 -6.90 25.99 13.75
N GLU A 155 -6.06 25.62 12.80
CA GLU A 155 -5.67 26.46 11.66
C GLU A 155 -5.44 25.65 10.40
N ASP A 156 -5.40 26.33 9.25
CA ASP A 156 -5.04 25.71 7.98
C ASP A 156 -3.51 25.57 7.87
N ILE A 157 -3.01 24.33 7.86
CA ILE A 157 -1.57 24.06 7.80
C ILE A 157 -1.14 24.01 6.33
N VAL A 158 -0.34 24.98 5.92
CA VAL A 158 0.13 25.18 4.54
C VAL A 158 1.65 25.38 4.45
N VAL A 159 2.33 25.66 5.55
CA VAL A 159 3.81 25.74 5.63
C VAL A 159 4.35 24.92 6.80
N TRP A 160 5.56 24.39 6.66
CA TRP A 160 6.17 23.52 7.67
C TRP A 160 6.46 24.20 9.01
N GLY A 161 6.59 25.53 9.03
CA GLY A 161 6.77 26.29 10.28
C GLY A 161 5.60 26.13 11.26
N GLN A 162 4.37 25.91 10.76
CA GLN A 162 3.19 25.63 11.58
C GLN A 162 3.24 24.24 12.24
N LEU A 163 4.11 23.35 11.75
CA LEU A 163 4.39 22.03 12.33
C LEU A 163 5.69 22.02 13.15
N GLY A 164 6.25 23.19 13.46
CA GLY A 164 7.46 23.31 14.29
C GLY A 164 8.77 23.11 13.54
N ALA A 165 8.76 23.01 12.21
CA ALA A 165 9.99 22.96 11.43
C ALA A 165 10.81 24.25 11.60
N LYS A 166 12.14 24.11 11.61
CA LYS A 166 13.10 25.21 11.80
C LYS A 166 13.89 25.46 10.51
N GLY A 167 14.75 26.48 10.54
CA GLY A 167 15.63 26.84 9.43
C GLY A 167 14.85 27.17 8.15
N ASN A 168 15.44 26.85 6.99
CA ASN A 168 14.83 27.16 5.69
C ASN A 168 13.53 26.39 5.43
N LEU A 169 13.35 25.20 6.02
CA LEU A 169 12.15 24.40 5.84
C LEU A 169 10.91 25.10 6.41
N ARG A 170 11.05 25.91 7.47
CA ARG A 170 9.91 26.59 8.12
C ARG A 170 9.05 27.43 7.18
N TYR A 171 9.67 27.97 6.13
CA TYR A 171 9.01 28.81 5.13
C TYR A 171 8.53 28.04 3.90
N LYS A 172 8.85 26.75 3.80
CA LYS A 172 8.48 25.93 2.65
C LYS A 172 7.00 25.58 2.73
N PRO A 173 6.25 25.72 1.61
CA PRO A 173 4.91 25.19 1.50
C PRO A 173 4.90 23.67 1.71
N VAL A 174 3.84 23.16 2.33
CA VAL A 174 3.64 21.72 2.51
C VAL A 174 3.10 21.14 1.20
N SER A 175 3.89 20.24 0.59
CA SER A 175 3.58 19.58 -0.67
C SER A 175 2.84 18.27 -0.37
N VAL A 176 1.52 18.24 -0.56
CA VAL A 176 0.69 17.13 -0.09
C VAL A 176 0.47 16.09 -1.19
N TYR A 177 0.87 14.84 -0.93
CA TYR A 177 0.67 13.69 -1.82
C TYR A 177 -0.37 12.74 -1.22
N GLY A 178 -1.20 12.15 -2.07
CA GLY A 178 -2.27 11.25 -1.63
C GLY A 178 -2.64 10.22 -2.67
N ARG A 179 -3.58 9.34 -2.31
CA ARG A 179 -4.12 8.32 -3.23
C ARG A 179 -5.36 8.84 -3.93
N ASN A 180 -5.74 8.23 -5.06
CA ASN A 180 -6.99 8.53 -5.75
C ASN A 180 -8.24 7.91 -5.06
N SER A 181 -9.42 8.32 -5.50
CA SER A 181 -10.71 7.89 -4.94
C SER A 181 -11.01 6.37 -5.04
N ALA A 182 -10.35 5.65 -5.94
CA ALA A 182 -10.47 4.19 -6.07
C ALA A 182 -9.72 3.43 -4.96
N SER A 183 -8.74 4.08 -4.32
CA SER A 183 -7.93 3.49 -3.25
C SER A 183 -8.74 3.20 -1.98
N GLY A 184 -8.51 2.02 -1.40
CA GLY A 184 -9.02 1.68 -0.07
C GLY A 184 -8.42 2.57 1.01
N THR A 185 -7.12 2.85 0.89
CA THR A 185 -6.33 3.72 1.77
C THR A 185 -6.86 5.15 1.75
N TYR A 186 -7.22 5.69 0.58
CA TYR A 186 -7.90 7.00 0.48
C TYR A 186 -9.17 7.04 1.31
N GLY A 187 -10.03 6.03 1.15
CA GLY A 187 -11.30 5.95 1.88
C GLY A 187 -11.11 5.74 3.39
N TYR A 188 -10.12 4.94 3.78
CA TYR A 188 -9.78 4.68 5.18
C TYR A 188 -9.23 5.94 5.86
N PHE A 189 -8.25 6.60 5.24
CA PHE A 189 -7.65 7.83 5.74
C PHE A 189 -8.68 8.95 5.86
N LYS A 190 -9.55 9.11 4.84
CA LYS A 190 -10.70 10.04 4.89
C LYS A 190 -11.60 9.80 6.10
N LYS A 191 -11.89 8.53 6.40
CA LYS A 191 -12.76 8.16 7.53
C LYS A 191 -12.07 8.37 8.89
N LYS A 192 -10.78 8.04 8.98
CA LYS A 192 -10.05 7.92 10.26
C LYS A 192 -9.19 9.12 10.59
N ALA A 193 -8.37 9.58 9.66
CA ALA A 193 -7.47 10.71 9.85
C ALA A 193 -8.16 12.06 9.62
N LEU A 194 -9.17 12.11 8.74
CA LEU A 194 -9.87 13.37 8.41
C LEU A 194 -11.25 13.51 9.04
N CYS A 195 -11.64 12.59 9.93
CA CYS A 195 -12.95 12.59 10.58
C CYS A 195 -14.14 12.72 9.59
N LYS A 196 -14.06 12.02 8.44
CA LYS A 196 -15.03 12.10 7.32
C LYS A 196 -15.08 13.48 6.65
N GLY A 197 -14.01 14.26 6.73
CA GLY A 197 -13.78 15.50 6.00
C GLY A 197 -13.33 15.24 4.57
N ASP A 198 -13.35 16.28 3.74
CA ASP A 198 -12.87 16.20 2.36
C ASP A 198 -11.42 16.67 2.27
N TYR A 199 -10.64 16.03 1.39
CA TYR A 199 -9.26 16.40 1.11
C TYR A 199 -9.18 17.81 0.51
N LYS A 200 -8.06 18.52 0.73
CA LYS A 200 -7.73 19.76 0.01
C LYS A 200 -7.62 19.51 -1.49
N ASP A 201 -7.95 20.51 -2.29
CA ASP A 201 -7.80 20.42 -3.76
C ASP A 201 -6.34 20.41 -4.21
N SER A 202 -5.43 20.86 -3.33
CA SER A 202 -3.99 20.85 -3.56
C SER A 202 -3.33 19.48 -3.38
N VAL A 203 -4.09 18.44 -2.95
CA VAL A 203 -3.53 17.09 -2.81
C VAL A 203 -3.18 16.54 -4.19
N LYS A 204 -1.89 16.24 -4.39
CA LYS A 204 -1.35 15.61 -5.60
C LYS A 204 -1.70 14.13 -5.58
N GLU A 205 -2.87 13.78 -6.11
CA GLU A 205 -3.31 12.39 -6.20
C GLU A 205 -2.35 11.55 -7.06
N GLN A 206 -1.96 10.39 -6.53
CA GLN A 206 -1.06 9.44 -7.17
C GLN A 206 -1.80 8.13 -7.51
N PRO A 207 -1.41 7.47 -8.62
CA PRO A 207 -2.07 6.24 -9.06
C PRO A 207 -1.86 5.07 -8.08
N GLY A 208 -0.71 5.03 -7.40
CA GLY A 208 -0.30 3.90 -6.54
C GLY A 208 0.46 4.36 -5.30
N SER A 209 0.60 3.42 -4.36
CA SER A 209 1.32 3.59 -3.08
C SER A 209 2.78 3.97 -3.31
N SER A 210 3.47 3.27 -4.22
CA SER A 210 4.87 3.55 -4.57
C SER A 210 5.08 4.95 -5.14
N ALA A 211 4.13 5.46 -5.93
CA ALA A 211 4.21 6.81 -6.49
C ALA A 211 4.07 7.89 -5.41
N VAL A 212 3.27 7.67 -4.36
CA VAL A 212 3.22 8.56 -3.18
C VAL A 212 4.59 8.60 -2.49
N VAL A 213 5.15 7.43 -2.17
CA VAL A 213 6.43 7.33 -1.44
C VAL A 213 7.58 7.92 -2.26
N GLN A 214 7.61 7.67 -3.58
CA GLN A 214 8.62 8.24 -4.48
C GLN A 214 8.50 9.76 -4.59
N GLY A 215 7.27 10.30 -4.67
CA GLY A 215 7.05 11.75 -4.64
C GLY A 215 7.61 12.39 -3.37
N ILE A 216 7.40 11.75 -2.23
CA ILE A 216 7.90 12.21 -0.93
C ILE A 216 9.42 12.12 -0.85
N ALA A 217 10.02 11.05 -1.34
CA ALA A 217 11.47 10.86 -1.35
C ALA A 217 12.21 11.96 -2.16
N ASN A 218 11.57 12.51 -3.19
CA ASN A 218 12.16 13.51 -4.09
C ASN A 218 11.85 14.97 -3.71
N ASP A 219 11.01 15.21 -2.70
CA ASP A 219 10.62 16.56 -2.28
C ASP A 219 10.74 16.70 -0.76
N ILE A 220 11.74 17.46 -0.29
CA ILE A 220 11.97 17.70 1.15
C ILE A 220 10.76 18.33 1.85
N SER A 221 9.90 19.04 1.11
CA SER A 221 8.71 19.70 1.64
C SER A 221 7.46 18.83 1.54
N ALA A 222 7.60 17.57 1.11
CA ALA A 222 6.47 16.67 0.90
C ALA A 222 6.04 15.91 2.15
N ILE A 223 4.73 15.69 2.19
CA ILE A 223 4.05 14.80 3.12
C ILE A 223 3.00 14.00 2.35
N GLY A 224 2.80 12.74 2.70
CA GLY A 224 1.73 11.95 2.14
C GLY A 224 1.40 10.74 2.99
N TYR A 225 0.41 9.96 2.56
CA TYR A 225 -0.02 8.77 3.28
C TYR A 225 -0.04 7.55 2.36
N SER A 226 0.36 6.40 2.89
CA SER A 226 0.20 5.12 2.21
C SER A 226 0.09 3.98 3.21
N GLY A 227 -0.38 2.83 2.73
CA GLY A 227 -0.17 1.52 3.33
C GLY A 227 0.68 0.65 2.43
#